data_AF-A0A940B8R6-F1
#
_entry.id   AF-A0A940B8R6-F1
#
_cell.length_a   1.000
_cell.length_b   1.000
_cell.length_c   1.000
_cell.angle_alpha   90.00
_cell.angle_beta   90.00
_cell.angle_gamma   90.00
#
_symmetry.space_group_name_H-M   'P 1'
#
loop_
_entity.id
_entity.type
_entity.pdbx_description
1 polymer ?
#
loop_
_entity_poly.entity_id
_entity_poly.type
_entity_poly.pdbx_seq_one_letter_code
_entity_poly.pdbx_strand_id
1 'polypeptide(L)' 'SCHLKDIRLKEEYTFQLEECACGKGTLDLELFASLATKESPAMPMIIEHLSTDDEYLASINYVQKRLSKERGIL' A
#
# COMPACT_ATOMS: atom_id res chain seq x y z
N SER A 1 -12.63 3.57 5.91
CA SER A 1 -11.69 3.45 4.78
C SER A 1 -10.36 2.99 5.33
N CYS A 2 -9.56 2.28 4.54
CA CYS A 2 -8.14 2.11 4.86
C CYS A 2 -7.31 2.87 3.84
N HIS A 3 -6.24 3.48 4.32
CA HIS A 3 -5.33 4.26 3.50
C HIS A 3 -4.08 3.41 3.27
N LEU A 4 -3.63 3.37 2.01
CA LEU A 4 -2.52 2.56 1.53
C LEU A 4 -1.33 3.46 1.26
N LYS A 5 -0.26 3.17 1.97
CA LYS A 5 1.09 3.66 1.76
C LYS A 5 2.04 2.53 2.13
N ASP A 6 3.25 2.54 1.59
CA ASP A 6 4.26 1.57 1.98
C ASP A 6 5.14 2.14 3.09
N ILE A 7 5.87 1.25 3.77
CA ILE A 7 6.87 1.65 4.74
C ILE A 7 8.18 0.93 4.44
N ARG A 8 9.29 1.64 4.60
CA ARG A 8 10.63 1.05 4.58
C ARG A 8 11.39 1.38 5.85
N LEU A 9 12.23 0.44 6.28
CA LEU A 9 13.23 0.72 7.30
C LEU A 9 14.40 1.42 6.61
N LYS A 10 14.81 2.58 7.12
CA LYS A 10 15.99 3.25 6.59
C LYS A 10 17.28 2.60 7.11
N GLU A 11 18.35 2.73 6.34
CA GLU A 11 19.63 2.06 6.61
C GLU A 11 20.50 2.76 7.67
N GLU A 12 20.12 3.96 8.15
CA GLU A 12 20.93 4.68 9.13
C GLU A 12 20.97 4.00 10.51
N TYR A 13 21.99 4.33 11.33
CA TYR A 13 22.28 3.69 12.62
C TYR A 13 21.14 3.74 13.66
N THR A 14 20.12 4.58 13.44
CA THR A 14 18.95 4.68 14.30
C THR A 14 17.75 4.04 13.61
N PHE A 15 17.02 3.18 14.33
CA PHE A 15 15.79 2.59 13.81
C PHE A 15 14.80 3.70 13.39
N GLN A 16 14.51 3.75 12.09
CA GLN A 16 13.61 4.73 11.53
C GLN A 16 12.76 4.10 10.43
N LEU A 17 11.44 4.08 10.65
CA LEU A 17 10.48 3.77 9.60
C LEU A 17 10.19 5.04 8.80
N GLU A 18 10.18 4.92 7.49
CA GLU A 18 9.84 5.98 6.56
C GLU A 18 8.67 5.53 5.70
N GLU A 19 7.65 6.37 5.61
CA GLU A 19 6.55 6.15 4.67
C GLU A 19 7.01 6.45 3.24
N CYS A 20 6.61 5.62 2.29
CA CYS A 20 6.94 5.79 0.89
C CYS A 20 5.83 5.31 -0.05
N ALA A 21 5.98 5.59 -1.34
CA ALA A 21 5.06 5.11 -2.37
C ALA A 21 4.92 3.58 -2.36
N CYS A 22 3.74 3.06 -2.75
CA CYS A 22 3.47 1.63 -2.81
C CYS A 22 4.48 0.91 -3.71
N GLY A 23 5.10 -0.16 -3.21
CA GLY A 23 6.12 -0.91 -3.93
C GLY A 23 7.54 -0.35 -3.80
N LYS A 24 7.74 0.69 -2.99
CA LYS A 24 9.07 1.21 -2.59
C LYS A 24 9.46 0.80 -1.18
N GLY A 25 8.58 0.15 -0.44
CA GLY A 25 8.84 -0.38 0.88
C GLY A 25 8.72 -1.89 0.95
N THR A 26 8.42 -2.37 2.15
CA THR A 26 8.42 -3.78 2.49
C THR A 26 7.14 -4.23 3.19
N LEU A 27 6.10 -3.39 3.23
CA LEU A 27 4.81 -3.77 3.79
C LEU A 27 4.14 -4.83 2.92
N ASP A 28 3.60 -5.87 3.53
CA ASP A 28 2.80 -6.88 2.83
C ASP A 28 1.41 -6.30 2.52
N LEU A 29 1.31 -5.64 1.36
CA LEU A 29 0.09 -4.96 0.91
C LEU A 29 -1.05 -5.95 0.61
N GLU A 30 -0.74 -7.18 0.18
CA GLU A 30 -1.73 -8.24 -0.02
C GLU A 30 -2.35 -8.68 1.30
N LEU A 31 -1.52 -8.96 2.31
CA LEU A 31 -2.01 -9.33 3.62
C LEU A 31 -2.84 -8.20 4.22
N PHE A 32 -2.35 -6.96 4.17
CA PHE A 32 -3.07 -5.79 4.65
C PHE A 32 -4.45 -5.65 3.99
N ALA A 33 -4.51 -5.72 2.66
CA ALA A 33 -5.76 -5.65 1.92
C ALA A 33 -6.70 -6.82 2.26
N SER A 34 -6.18 -8.04 2.39
CA SER A 34 -7.00 -9.21 2.74
C SER A 34 -7.65 -9.08 4.13
N LEU A 35 -6.91 -8.54 5.10
CA LEU A 35 -7.42 -8.31 6.45
C LEU A 35 -8.47 -7.20 6.46
N ALA A 36 -8.24 -6.13 5.69
CA ALA A 36 -9.20 -5.05 5.53
C ALA A 36 -10.50 -5.54 4.87
N THR A 37 -10.41 -6.32 3.78
CA THR A 37 -11.58 -6.93 3.12
C THR A 37 -12.32 -7.89 4.05
N LYS A 38 -11.60 -8.65 4.89
CA LYS A 38 -12.20 -9.55 5.88
C LYS A 38 -12.97 -8.79 6.96
N GLU A 39 -12.44 -7.68 7.45
CA GLU A 39 -13.10 -6.83 8.44
C GLU A 39 -14.39 -6.23 7.88
N SER A 40 -14.33 -5.72 6.65
CA SER A 40 -15.53 -5.26 5.93
C SER A 40 -15.30 -5.35 4.42
N PRO A 41 -16.07 -6.19 3.70
CA PRO A 41 -15.95 -6.31 2.24
C PRO A 41 -16.28 -5.02 1.48
N ALA A 42 -16.96 -4.08 2.14
CA ALA A 42 -17.29 -2.76 1.58
C ALA A 42 -16.25 -1.68 1.95
N MET A 43 -15.17 -2.03 2.65
CA MET A 43 -14.17 -1.07 3.09
C MET A 43 -13.36 -0.53 1.90
N PRO A 44 -13.44 0.77 1.59
CA PRO A 44 -12.67 1.32 0.49
C PRO A 44 -11.19 1.37 0.83
N MET A 45 -10.36 0.91 -0.12
CA MET A 45 -8.91 1.08 -0.14
C MET A 45 -8.55 2.35 -0.91
N ILE A 46 -7.83 3.27 -0.27
CA ILE A 46 -7.50 4.59 -0.81
C ILE A 46 -5.99 4.76 -0.78
N ILE A 47 -5.35 5.18 -1.87
CA ILE A 47 -3.94 5.56 -1.81
C ILE A 47 -3.80 6.84 -0.99
N GLU A 48 -2.94 6.81 0.04
CA GLU A 48 -2.68 7.96 0.89
C GLU A 48 -1.94 9.08 0.14
N HIS A 49 -1.90 10.28 0.72
CA HIS A 49 -1.22 11.41 0.11
C HIS A 49 0.28 11.13 -0.11
N LEU A 50 0.73 11.45 -1.32
CA LEU A 50 2.11 11.29 -1.79
C LEU A 50 2.64 12.65 -2.27
N SER A 51 3.97 12.77 -2.36
CA SER A 51 4.61 14.05 -2.60
C SER A 51 4.46 14.54 -4.04
N THR A 52 4.21 13.64 -4.99
CA THR A 52 4.02 13.98 -6.40
C THR A 52 2.93 13.14 -7.06
N ASP A 53 2.36 13.68 -8.15
CA ASP A 53 1.38 12.96 -8.97
C ASP A 53 1.97 11.69 -9.60
N ASP A 54 3.25 11.72 -9.99
CA ASP A 54 3.94 10.56 -10.56
C ASP A 54 4.05 9.42 -9.54
N GLU A 55 4.37 9.72 -8.28
CA GLU A 55 4.37 8.73 -7.20
C GLU A 55 2.98 8.16 -6.94
N TYR A 56 1.94 9.01 -7.02
CA TYR A 56 0.56 8.58 -6.89
C TYR A 56 0.15 7.62 -8.02
N LEU A 57 0.40 7.98 -9.27
CA LEU A 57 0.10 7.14 -10.42
C LEU A 57 0.89 5.83 -10.39
N ALA A 58 2.17 5.87 -10.02
CA ALA A 58 2.98 4.67 -9.85
C ALA A 58 2.43 3.75 -8.76
N SER A 59 2.00 4.31 -7.63
CA SER A 59 1.40 3.54 -6.52
C SER A 59 0.08 2.88 -6.92
N ILE A 60 -0.80 3.61 -7.62
CA ILE A 60 -2.06 3.06 -8.16
C ILE A 60 -1.77 1.87 -9.07
N ASN A 61 -0.87 2.05 -10.06
CA ASN A 61 -0.51 0.99 -11.00
C ASN A 61 0.08 -0.24 -10.29
N TYR A 62 0.93 -0.02 -9.30
CA TYR A 62 1.54 -1.08 -8.50
C TYR A 62 0.49 -1.88 -7.73
N VAL A 63 -0.38 -1.18 -7.00
CA VAL A 63 -1.42 -1.79 -6.16
C VAL A 63 -2.46 -2.52 -7.02
N GLN A 64 -2.96 -1.91 -8.10
CA GLN A 64 -3.93 -2.55 -9.00
C GLN A 64 -3.40 -3.85 -9.59
N LYS A 65 -2.12 -3.89 -9.98
CA LYS A 65 -1.48 -5.09 -10.52
C LYS A 65 -1.42 -6.24 -9.51
N ARG A 66 -1.29 -5.94 -8.21
CA ARG A 66 -1.08 -6.93 -7.16
C ARG A 66 -2.36 -7.35 -6.45
N LEU A 67 -3.29 -6.43 -6.27
CA LEU A 67 -4.54 -6.66 -5.53
C LEU A 67 -5.72 -6.97 -6.45
N SER A 68 -5.50 -7.21 -7.75
CA SER A 68 -6.58 -7.43 -8.71
C SER A 68 -7.50 -8.60 -8.32
N LYS A 69 -8.77 -8.50 -8.73
CA LYS A 69 -9.80 -9.56 -8.55
C LYS A 69 -9.39 -10.93 -9.06
N GLU A 70 -8.55 -10.97 -10.10
CA GLU A 70 -8.00 -12.21 -10.64
C GLU A 70 -7.15 -12.98 -9.62
N ARG A 71 -6.63 -12.30 -8.60
CA ARG A 71 -5.89 -12.88 -7.47
C ARG A 71 -6.78 -13.15 -6.24
N GLY A 72 -8.05 -12.75 -6.26
CA GLY A 72 -9.02 -12.97 -5.18
C GLY A 72 -8.77 -12.13 -3.91
N ILE A 73 -8.04 -11.02 -4.02
CA ILE A 73 -7.62 -10.20 -2.86
C ILE A 73 -8.56 -8.99 -2.66
N LEU A 74 -9.16 -8.49 -3.74
CA LEU A 74 -10.24 -7.49 -3.80
C LEU A 74 -11.34 -7.96 -4.76
#